data_AF-A0A518B6A6-F1
#
_entry.id   AF-A0A518B6A6-F1
#
_cell.length_a   1.000
_cell.length_b   1.000
_cell.length_c   1.000
_cell.angle_alpha   90.00
_cell.angle_beta   90.00
_cell.angle_gamma   90.00
#
_symmetry.space_group_name_H-M   'P 1'
#
loop_
_entity.id
_entity.type
_entity.pdbx_description
1 polymer ?
#
loop_
_entity_poly.entity_id
_entity_poly.type
_entity_poly.pdbx_seq_one_letter_code
_entity_poly.pdbx_strand_id
1 'polypeptide(L)'
;MRRGCAILMAGVFLVIGCGGGEQAAPVAESSTTKENIKAYLEDLSTHGQLNSGMELVKADLEKLKETEPEKADELLADYQRLSKLKSPSAIKKTAKEMADKL
;
A
#
# COMPACT_ATOMS: atom_id res chain seq x y z
N MET A 1 -1.17 -65.94 14.89
CA MET A 1 0.28 -66.15 15.00
C MET A 1 0.88 -66.17 13.60
N ARG A 2 2.04 -65.50 13.42
CA ARG A 2 2.89 -65.37 12.20
C ARG A 2 2.38 -64.34 11.18
N ARG A 3 2.90 -63.11 11.12
CA ARG A 3 4.24 -62.62 10.68
C ARG A 3 4.51 -62.86 9.18
N GLY A 4 4.65 -61.75 8.45
CA GLY A 4 5.53 -61.65 7.27
C GLY A 4 4.86 -61.12 6.00
N CYS A 5 5.11 -59.85 5.65
CA CYS A 5 5.90 -59.45 4.48
C CYS A 5 5.59 -58.00 4.10
N ALA A 6 6.65 -57.19 4.16
CA ALA A 6 6.69 -55.87 3.60
C ALA A 6 6.47 -55.91 2.08
N ILE A 7 5.55 -55.10 1.57
CA ILE A 7 5.52 -54.70 0.16
C ILE A 7 5.35 -53.18 0.14
N LEU A 8 6.45 -52.52 -0.23
CA LEU A 8 6.50 -51.19 -0.80
C LEU A 8 5.40 -51.02 -1.85
N MET A 9 4.50 -50.07 -1.65
CA MET A 9 3.69 -49.49 -2.72
C MET A 9 3.74 -47.98 -2.57
N ALA A 10 4.63 -47.38 -3.36
CA ALA A 10 4.80 -45.95 -3.52
C ALA A 10 3.49 -45.34 -4.06
N GLY A 11 2.77 -44.65 -3.18
CA GLY A 11 1.57 -43.89 -3.53
C GLY A 11 1.94 -42.47 -3.92
N VAL A 12 2.06 -42.22 -5.23
CA VAL A 12 1.83 -40.90 -5.80
C VAL A 12 0.34 -40.77 -6.05
N PHE A 13 -0.34 -39.97 -5.22
CA PHE A 13 -1.62 -39.36 -5.56
C PHE A 13 -1.56 -37.88 -5.17
N LEU A 14 -1.18 -37.07 -6.15
CA LEU A 14 -1.59 -35.67 -6.26
C LEU A 14 -3.11 -35.66 -6.47
N VAL A 15 -3.89 -35.04 -5.58
CA VAL A 15 -4.80 -33.93 -5.90
C VAL A 15 -5.70 -33.53 -4.71
N ILE A 16 -5.68 -32.21 -4.44
CA ILE A 16 -6.81 -31.32 -4.15
C ILE A 16 -7.57 -31.49 -2.82
N GLY A 17 -7.58 -30.40 -2.04
CA GLY A 17 -8.69 -30.11 -1.12
C GLY A 17 -8.30 -29.77 0.32
N CYS A 18 -7.27 -28.94 0.55
CA CYS A 18 -7.13 -28.29 1.85
C CYS A 18 -8.09 -27.08 1.88
N GLY A 19 -9.26 -27.31 2.45
CA GLY A 19 -10.17 -26.24 2.85
C GLY A 19 -9.52 -25.41 3.94
N GLY A 20 -9.04 -24.24 3.56
CA GLY A 20 -8.78 -23.11 4.44
C GLY A 20 -9.82 -22.05 4.13
N GLY A 21 -10.97 -22.13 4.79
CA GLY A 21 -11.89 -21.02 4.86
C GLY A 21 -11.28 -19.93 5.73
N GLU A 22 -10.37 -19.14 5.17
CA GLU A 22 -10.01 -17.88 5.79
C GLU A 22 -11.09 -16.87 5.39
N GLN A 23 -11.83 -16.39 6.39
CA GLN A 23 -12.70 -15.24 6.29
C GLN A 23 -12.04 -14.18 5.41
N ALA A 24 -12.82 -13.64 4.47
CA ALA A 24 -12.53 -12.34 3.88
C ALA A 24 -12.39 -11.35 5.04
N ALA A 25 -11.15 -11.14 5.49
CA ALA A 25 -10.81 -10.02 6.33
C ALA A 25 -11.23 -8.77 5.56
N PRO A 26 -11.87 -7.78 6.20
CA PRO A 26 -12.10 -6.49 5.56
C PRO A 26 -10.74 -6.01 5.08
N VAL A 27 -10.64 -5.85 3.76
CA VAL A 27 -9.44 -5.50 3.02
C VAL A 27 -8.58 -4.49 3.78
N ALA A 28 -7.34 -4.87 4.05
CA ALA A 28 -6.26 -4.00 4.50
C ALA A 28 -5.84 -3.00 3.39
N GLU A 29 -6.80 -2.43 2.65
CA GLU A 29 -6.55 -1.49 1.56
C GLU A 29 -5.97 -0.17 2.09
N SER A 30 -6.40 0.29 3.27
CA SER A 30 -5.94 1.57 3.83
C SER A 30 -4.46 1.60 4.23
N SER A 31 -3.87 0.46 4.61
CA SER A 31 -2.44 0.41 4.93
C SER A 31 -1.62 0.65 3.66
N THR A 32 -1.94 -0.10 2.60
CA THR A 32 -1.31 0.06 1.28
C THR A 32 -1.50 1.46 0.71
N THR A 33 -2.68 2.06 0.86
CA THR A 33 -2.95 3.45 0.41
C THR A 33 -2.03 4.44 1.11
N LYS A 34 -1.91 4.39 2.45
CA LYS A 34 -1.04 5.32 3.19
C LYS A 34 0.43 5.08 2.89
N GLU A 35 0.85 3.83 2.77
CA GLU A 35 2.22 3.45 2.42
C GLU A 35 2.60 3.95 1.02
N ASN A 36 1.69 3.84 0.04
CA ASN A 36 1.91 4.37 -1.32
C ASN A 36 2.04 5.90 -1.34
N ILE A 37 1.13 6.61 -0.64
CA ILE A 37 1.20 8.07 -0.54
C ILE A 37 2.52 8.47 0.13
N LYS A 38 2.88 7.82 1.24
CA LYS A 38 4.09 8.13 1.99
C LYS A 38 5.35 7.90 1.15
N ALA A 39 5.47 6.74 0.49
CA ALA A 39 6.62 6.43 -0.34
C ALA A 39 6.82 7.47 -1.47
N TYR A 40 5.73 7.91 -2.09
CA TYR A 40 5.81 8.95 -3.12
C TYR A 40 6.22 10.31 -2.54
N LEU A 41 5.66 10.70 -1.40
CA LEU A 41 6.04 11.95 -0.73
C LEU A 41 7.49 11.93 -0.25
N GLU A 42 8.01 10.77 0.16
CA GLU A 42 9.43 10.59 0.49
C GLU A 42 10.34 10.73 -0.73
N ASP A 43 9.95 10.19 -1.88
CA ASP A 43 10.63 10.41 -3.17
C ASP A 43 10.67 11.90 -3.51
N LEU A 44 9.52 12.60 -3.43
CA LEU A 44 9.46 14.04 -3.64
C LEU A 44 10.29 14.83 -2.62
N SER A 45 10.34 14.38 -1.36
CA SER A 45 11.15 14.99 -0.31
C SER A 45 12.65 14.87 -0.58
N THR A 46 13.05 13.81 -1.30
CA THR A 46 14.43 13.53 -1.66
C THR A 46 14.84 14.27 -2.93
N HIS A 47 14.00 14.19 -3.96
CA HIS A 47 14.33 14.69 -5.30
C HIS A 47 13.86 16.13 -5.54
N GLY A 48 12.73 16.54 -4.96
CA GLY A 48 12.17 17.88 -5.12
C GLY A 48 11.58 18.11 -6.51
N GLN A 49 11.14 17.05 -7.20
CA GLN A 49 10.63 17.12 -8.55
C GLN A 49 9.28 16.43 -8.66
N LEU A 50 8.25 17.19 -9.02
CA LEU A 50 6.93 16.63 -9.34
C LEU A 50 7.03 15.75 -10.60
N ASN A 51 6.40 14.58 -10.56
CA ASN A 51 6.36 13.64 -11.68
C ASN A 51 4.93 13.09 -11.88
N SER A 52 4.75 12.18 -12.84
CA SER A 52 3.46 11.60 -13.20
C SER A 52 2.74 10.88 -12.04
N GLY A 53 3.48 10.44 -11.01
CA GLY A 53 2.91 9.82 -9.82
C GLY A 53 2.11 10.80 -8.93
N MET A 54 2.14 12.10 -9.20
CA MET A 54 1.29 13.07 -8.51
C MET A 54 -0.20 12.74 -8.69
N GLU A 55 -0.62 12.24 -9.86
CA GLU A 55 -2.02 11.87 -10.07
C GLU A 55 -2.41 10.62 -9.28
N LEU A 56 -1.48 9.68 -9.10
CA LEU A 56 -1.70 8.49 -8.28
C LEU A 56 -1.85 8.86 -6.80
N VAL A 57 -1.02 9.77 -6.30
CA VAL A 57 -1.15 10.28 -4.92
C VAL A 57 -2.50 10.93 -4.68
N LYS A 58 -3.01 11.70 -5.66
CA LYS A 58 -4.35 12.28 -5.53
C LYS A 58 -5.41 11.19 -5.41
N ALA A 59 -5.37 10.17 -6.27
CA ALA A 59 -6.32 9.06 -6.22
C ALA A 59 -6.25 8.30 -4.89
N ASP A 60 -5.05 8.07 -4.36
CA ASP A 60 -4.87 7.40 -3.08
C ASP A 60 -5.33 8.28 -1.90
N LEU A 61 -5.13 9.60 -1.96
CA LEU A 61 -5.69 10.54 -0.97
C LEU A 61 -7.22 10.58 -1.02
N GLU A 62 -7.82 10.47 -2.21
CA GLU A 62 -9.27 10.37 -2.36
C GLU A 62 -9.82 9.07 -1.75
N LYS A 63 -9.11 7.94 -1.91
CA LYS A 63 -9.43 6.68 -1.20
C LYS A 63 -9.25 6.81 0.32
N LEU A 64 -8.24 7.55 0.77
CA LEU A 64 -8.05 7.80 2.20
C LEU A 64 -9.24 8.54 2.80
N LYS A 65 -10.03 9.30 2.02
CA LYS A 65 -11.26 9.94 2.53
C LYS A 65 -12.30 8.92 2.99
N GLU A 66 -12.29 7.70 2.46
CA GLU A 66 -13.24 6.64 2.82
C GLU A 66 -13.02 6.15 4.26
N THR A 67 -11.79 6.28 4.77
CA THR A 67 -11.42 5.79 6.11
C THR A 67 -10.98 6.89 7.08
N GLU A 68 -10.31 7.93 6.59
CA GLU A 68 -9.81 9.07 7.36
C GLU A 68 -10.15 10.42 6.67
N PRO A 69 -11.44 10.82 6.60
CA PRO A 69 -11.89 11.97 5.82
C PRO A 69 -11.21 13.29 6.20
N GLU A 70 -11.09 13.59 7.49
CA GLU A 70 -10.48 14.85 7.96
C GLU A 70 -9.00 14.94 7.60
N LYS A 71 -8.26 13.83 7.79
CA LYS A 71 -6.84 13.75 7.44
C LYS A 71 -6.64 13.83 5.92
N ALA A 72 -7.49 13.15 5.16
CA ALA A 72 -7.43 13.17 3.71
C ALA A 72 -7.77 14.55 3.13
N ASP A 73 -8.73 15.28 3.70
CA ASP A 73 -9.04 16.65 3.27
C ASP A 73 -7.87 17.62 3.57
N GLU A 74 -7.22 17.50 4.72
CA GLU A 74 -6.00 18.27 5.03
C GLU A 74 -4.88 17.96 4.03
N LEU A 75 -4.61 16.66 3.78
CA LEU A 75 -3.57 16.22 2.85
C LEU A 75 -3.89 16.60 1.40
N LEU A 76 -5.16 16.62 0.99
CA LEU A 76 -5.57 17.09 -0.34
C LEU A 76 -5.33 18.59 -0.50
N ALA A 77 -5.53 19.39 0.54
CA ALA A 77 -5.20 20.82 0.53
C ALA A 77 -3.68 21.03 0.37
N ASP A 78 -2.87 20.27 1.12
CA ASP A 78 -1.41 20.33 0.99
C ASP A 78 -0.92 19.82 -0.36
N TYR A 79 -1.55 18.77 -0.92
CA TYR A 79 -1.30 18.29 -2.27
C TYR A 79 -1.54 19.38 -3.31
N GLN A 80 -2.65 20.13 -3.21
CA GLN A 80 -2.93 21.25 -4.10
C GLN A 80 -1.92 22.39 -3.97
N ARG A 81 -1.33 22.57 -2.78
CA ARG A 81 -0.24 23.52 -2.58
C ARG A 81 1.03 22.99 -3.24
N LEU A 82 1.39 21.73 -2.99
CA LEU A 82 2.55 21.02 -3.53
C LEU A 82 2.56 21.07 -5.06
N SER A 83 1.43 20.82 -5.72
CA SER A 83 1.30 20.82 -7.19
C SER A 83 1.56 22.17 -7.86
N LYS A 84 1.46 23.26 -7.10
CA LYS A 84 1.72 24.63 -7.57
C LYS A 84 3.16 25.07 -7.35
N LEU A 85 3.94 24.31 -6.57
CA LEU A 85 5.33 24.65 -6.27
C LEU A 85 6.22 24.36 -7.48
N LYS A 86 7.16 25.28 -7.71
CA LYS A 86 8.18 25.15 -8.77
C LYS A 86 9.60 25.08 -8.22
N SER A 87 9.78 25.44 -6.94
CA SER A 87 11.08 25.41 -6.28
C SER A 87 11.32 24.02 -5.70
N PRO A 88 12.44 23.35 -6.04
CA PRO A 88 12.76 22.04 -5.49
C PRO A 88 12.80 22.04 -3.97
N SER A 89 13.39 23.06 -3.34
CA SER A 89 13.45 23.15 -1.88
C SER A 89 12.05 23.25 -1.24
N ALA A 90 11.13 23.98 -1.88
CA ALA A 90 9.76 24.09 -1.39
C ALA A 90 8.98 22.79 -1.58
N ILE A 91 9.17 22.11 -2.72
CA ILE A 91 8.60 20.78 -2.99
C ILE A 91 9.07 19.79 -1.93
N LYS A 92 10.39 19.72 -1.69
CA LYS A 92 10.96 18.79 -0.71
C LYS A 92 10.38 18.99 0.69
N LYS A 93 10.32 20.26 1.13
CA LYS A 93 9.79 20.62 2.43
C LYS A 93 8.30 20.22 2.55
N THR A 94 7.49 20.63 1.58
CA THR A 94 6.04 20.39 1.62
C THR A 94 5.73 18.90 1.54
N ALA A 95 6.44 18.16 0.68
CA ALA A 95 6.28 16.71 0.59
C ALA A 95 6.67 15.99 1.89
N LYS A 96 7.76 16.41 2.56
CA LYS A 96 8.12 15.89 3.87
C LYS A 96 7.05 16.18 4.93
N GLU A 97 6.57 17.42 5.00
CA GLU A 97 5.49 17.81 5.92
C GLU A 97 4.23 16.96 5.72
N MET A 98 3.87 16.63 4.47
CA MET A 98 2.77 15.73 4.17
C MET A 98 3.05 14.27 4.59
N ALA A 99 4.27 13.76 4.37
CA ALA A 99 4.65 12.40 4.75
C ALA A 99 4.66 12.19 6.27
N ASP A 100 5.02 13.22 7.04
CA ASP A 100 5.05 13.19 8.50
C ASP A 100 3.62 13.20 9.13
N LYS A 101 2.57 13.52 8.35
CA LYS A 101 1.16 13.52 8.79
C LYS A 101 0.44 12.18 8.61
N LEU A 102 1.02 11.27 7.84
CA LEU A 102 0.52 9.92 7.56
C LEU A 102 0.89 8.95 8.69
#